data_AF-A0A2S0UE55-F1
#
_entry.id   AF-A0A2S0UE55-F1
#
_cell.length_a   1.000
_cell.length_b   1.000
_cell.length_c   1.000
_cell.angle_alpha   90.00
_cell.angle_beta   90.00
_cell.angle_gamma   90.00
#
_symmetry.space_group_name_H-M   'P 1'
#
loop_
_entity.id
_entity.type
_entity.pdbx_description
1 polymer ?
#
loop_
_entity_poly.entity_id
_entity_poly.type
_entity_poly.pdbx_seq_one_letter_code
_entity_poly.pdbx_strand_id
1 'polypeptide(L)'
;MSHIPIKGYVYHSNEQDGSHSHKLYITSWNGKPVQHVHQLKGVTSFDVGHHHHYAAVTSPAPSGVPHTHTYRTVTSFDAGHTHMISGVTGPAIEVPGGNHIHYFEGYTTVNGSQPHRHHYSGTTSYETMV
;
A
#
# COMPACT_ATOMS: atom_id res chain seq x y z
N MET A 1 -9.58 30.47 18.42
CA MET A 1 -10.03 29.32 17.61
C MET A 1 -8.92 28.98 16.63
N SER A 2 -8.38 27.77 16.66
CA SER A 2 -7.37 27.32 15.71
C SER A 2 -8.05 26.94 14.39
N HIS A 3 -7.59 27.52 13.28
CA HIS A 3 -8.05 27.16 11.94
C HIS A 3 -7.28 25.90 11.48
N ILE A 4 -7.99 24.81 11.16
CA ILE A 4 -7.40 23.58 10.63
C ILE A 4 -7.63 23.58 9.12
N PRO A 5 -6.60 23.87 8.28
CA PRO A 5 -6.77 23.89 6.84
C PRO A 5 -6.97 22.47 6.30
N ILE A 6 -7.99 22.30 5.45
CA ILE A 6 -8.30 21.05 4.74
C ILE A 6 -8.10 21.31 3.25
N LYS A 7 -7.40 20.42 2.54
CA LYS A 7 -7.34 20.44 1.06
C LYS A 7 -8.03 19.20 0.51
N GLY A 8 -8.68 19.33 -0.63
CA GLY A 8 -9.43 18.25 -1.25
C GLY A 8 -10.06 18.67 -2.57
N TYR A 9 -10.80 17.76 -3.20
CA TYR A 9 -11.63 18.03 -4.37
C TYR A 9 -13.04 17.48 -4.16
N VAL A 10 -14.00 18.12 -4.82
CA VAL A 10 -15.40 17.72 -4.82
C VAL A 10 -15.68 17.09 -6.18
N TYR A 11 -16.07 15.81 -6.19
CA TYR A 11 -16.47 15.11 -7.39
C TYR A 11 -18.00 15.14 -7.53
N HIS A 12 -18.47 15.45 -8.74
CA HIS A 12 -19.88 15.41 -9.10
C HIS A 12 -20.10 14.30 -10.13
N SER A 13 -20.88 13.28 -9.77
CA SER A 13 -21.48 12.37 -10.73
C SER A 13 -22.86 12.92 -11.09
N ASN A 14 -23.14 13.06 -12.39
CA ASN A 14 -24.46 13.48 -12.87
C ASN A 14 -25.50 12.40 -12.52
N GLU A 15 -26.18 12.53 -11.38
CA GLU A 15 -27.37 11.73 -11.06
C GLU A 15 -28.62 12.50 -11.46
N GLN A 16 -29.52 11.81 -12.15
CA GLN A 16 -30.64 12.39 -12.91
C GLN A 16 -31.97 12.42 -12.12
N ASP A 17 -31.92 12.27 -10.80
CA ASP A 17 -33.09 12.33 -9.92
C ASP A 17 -32.82 13.31 -8.77
N GLY A 18 -33.85 14.00 -8.28
CA GLY A 18 -33.79 15.25 -7.51
C GLY A 18 -33.07 15.24 -6.14
N SER A 19 -32.31 14.18 -5.82
CA SER A 19 -31.37 14.09 -4.71
C SER A 19 -29.94 14.19 -5.26
N HIS A 20 -29.31 15.37 -5.18
CA HIS A 20 -27.91 15.52 -5.57
C HIS A 20 -26.98 15.39 -4.36
N SER A 21 -25.93 14.59 -4.49
CA SER A 21 -24.84 14.49 -3.52
C SER A 21 -23.49 14.69 -4.22
N HIS A 22 -22.49 15.13 -3.47
CA HIS A 22 -21.12 15.23 -3.95
C HIS A 22 -20.20 14.43 -3.05
N LYS A 23 -19.25 13.71 -3.65
CA LYS A 23 -18.17 13.08 -2.90
C LYS A 23 -17.07 14.10 -2.65
N LEU A 24 -16.80 14.37 -1.37
CA LEU A 24 -15.66 15.18 -0.94
C LEU A 24 -14.47 14.26 -0.69
N TYR A 25 -13.40 14.43 -1.47
CA TYR A 25 -12.14 13.74 -1.30
C TYR A 25 -11.16 14.66 -0.61
N ILE A 26 -10.75 14.30 0.61
CA ILE A 26 -9.81 15.11 1.38
C ILE A 26 -8.39 14.60 1.11
N THR A 27 -7.52 15.46 0.61
CA THR A 27 -6.11 15.16 0.31
C THR A 27 -5.17 15.59 1.41
N SER A 28 -5.53 16.57 2.25
CA SER A 28 -4.76 16.91 3.44
C SER A 28 -5.61 17.46 4.60
N TRP A 29 -5.17 17.16 5.83
CA TRP A 29 -5.69 17.68 7.09
C TRP A 29 -4.58 18.40 7.86
N ASN A 30 -4.77 19.70 8.10
CA ASN A 30 -3.78 20.56 8.75
C ASN A 30 -2.39 20.52 8.08
N GLY A 31 -2.36 20.50 6.74
CA GLY A 31 -1.14 20.40 5.94
C GLY A 31 -0.49 19.01 5.89
N LYS A 32 -1.04 18.00 6.58
CA LYS A 32 -0.60 16.61 6.49
C LYS A 32 -1.44 15.85 5.47
N PRO A 33 -0.85 15.07 4.55
CA PRO A 33 -1.61 14.21 3.65
C PRO A 33 -2.60 13.35 4.44
N VAL A 34 -3.83 13.21 3.94
CA VAL A 34 -4.75 12.20 4.46
C VAL A 34 -4.10 10.84 4.21
N GLN A 35 -4.11 9.96 5.23
CA GLN A 35 -3.41 8.69 5.19
C GLN A 35 -4.06 7.76 4.13
N HIS A 36 -3.58 7.87 2.90
CA HIS A 36 -3.81 6.88 1.87
C HIS A 36 -2.75 5.80 1.99
N VAL A 37 -3.16 4.58 2.26
CA VAL A 37 -2.27 3.43 2.51
C VAL A 37 -2.92 2.17 1.94
N HIS A 38 -2.12 1.15 1.65
CA HIS A 38 -2.64 -0.16 1.27
C HIS A 38 -2.06 -1.27 2.13
N GLN A 39 -2.80 -2.35 2.26
CA GLN A 39 -2.28 -3.59 2.83
C GLN A 39 -1.48 -4.36 1.78
N LEU A 40 -0.43 -5.05 2.21
CA LEU A 40 0.29 -6.04 1.42
C LEU A 40 0.51 -7.30 2.26
N LYS A 41 0.39 -8.46 1.63
CA LYS A 41 0.61 -9.75 2.27
C LYS A 41 1.00 -10.79 1.24
N GLY A 42 1.62 -11.87 1.68
CA GLY A 42 1.98 -12.97 0.79
C GLY A 42 2.85 -14.01 1.46
N VAL A 43 3.39 -14.88 0.61
CA VAL A 43 4.35 -15.93 0.96
C VAL A 43 5.55 -15.77 0.04
N THR A 44 6.75 -15.87 0.59
CA THR A 44 7.98 -15.78 -0.19
C THR A 44 8.19 -17.04 -1.04
N SER A 45 9.15 -17.00 -1.96
CA SER A 45 9.59 -18.22 -2.66
C SER A 45 10.07 -19.29 -1.68
N PHE A 46 10.03 -20.56 -2.12
CA PHE A 46 10.57 -21.69 -1.37
C PHE A 46 12.04 -21.87 -1.72
N ASP A 47 12.92 -21.48 -0.79
CA ASP A 47 14.37 -21.56 -0.96
C ASP A 47 14.97 -22.29 0.22
N VAL A 48 15.95 -23.15 -0.05
CA VAL A 48 16.70 -23.84 1.02
C VAL A 48 15.79 -24.57 2.03
N GLY A 49 14.72 -25.17 1.53
CA GLY A 49 13.83 -26.03 2.31
C GLY A 49 12.71 -25.33 3.08
N HIS A 50 12.50 -24.01 2.93
CA HIS A 50 11.37 -23.31 3.56
C HIS A 50 10.98 -22.02 2.82
N HIS A 51 9.92 -21.38 3.30
CA HIS A 51 9.43 -20.07 2.88
C HIS A 51 8.98 -19.31 4.14
N HIS A 52 8.69 -18.02 3.99
CA HIS A 52 8.09 -17.23 5.05
C HIS A 52 6.80 -16.54 4.59
N HIS A 53 5.94 -16.21 5.55
CA HIS A 53 4.76 -15.39 5.35
C HIS A 53 5.09 -13.94 5.69
N TYR A 54 4.35 -13.00 5.11
CA TYR A 54 4.48 -11.59 5.48
C TYR A 54 3.14 -10.86 5.36
N ALA A 55 2.98 -9.82 6.17
CA ALA A 55 1.91 -8.85 6.08
C ALA A 55 2.43 -7.46 6.50
N ALA A 56 1.91 -6.41 5.87
CA ALA A 56 2.24 -5.03 6.21
C ALA A 56 1.16 -4.06 5.73
N VAL A 57 1.29 -2.81 6.16
CA VAL A 57 0.60 -1.65 5.60
C VAL A 57 1.68 -0.74 5.01
N THR A 58 1.43 -0.19 3.83
CA THR A 58 2.35 0.75 3.20
C THR A 58 2.43 2.07 3.98
N SER A 59 3.49 2.84 3.77
CA SER A 59 3.54 4.21 4.27
C SER A 59 2.54 5.10 3.51
N PRO A 60 2.08 6.21 4.10
CA PRO A 60 1.18 7.14 3.42
C PRO A 60 1.71 7.61 2.07
N ALA A 61 0.82 7.73 1.08
CA ALA A 61 1.18 8.29 -0.22
C ALA A 61 1.74 9.71 -0.06
N PRO A 62 2.87 10.05 -0.72
CA PRO A 62 3.42 11.41 -0.66
C PRO A 62 2.60 12.42 -1.47
N SER A 63 1.72 11.95 -2.36
CA SER A 63 0.90 12.75 -3.28
C SER A 63 -0.42 12.05 -3.59
N GLY A 64 -1.34 12.74 -4.29
CA GLY A 64 -2.51 12.10 -4.91
C GLY A 64 -2.13 11.21 -6.10
N VAL A 65 -3.11 10.56 -6.72
CA VAL A 65 -2.92 9.68 -7.89
C VAL A 65 -2.42 10.46 -9.14
N PRO A 66 -1.39 9.99 -9.86
CA PRO A 66 -0.63 8.76 -9.63
C PRO A 66 0.41 8.90 -8.50
N HIS A 67 0.53 7.87 -7.66
CA HIS A 67 1.53 7.80 -6.58
C HIS A 67 2.13 6.39 -6.45
N THR A 68 3.11 6.27 -5.56
CA THR A 68 3.69 5.01 -5.09
C THR A 68 3.74 5.02 -3.57
N HIS A 69 3.98 3.86 -2.95
CA HIS A 69 4.18 3.77 -1.52
C HIS A 69 5.50 3.09 -1.16
N THR A 70 6.17 3.60 -0.13
CA THR A 70 7.22 2.83 0.55
C THR A 70 6.60 1.78 1.45
N TYR A 71 7.29 0.65 1.63
CA TYR A 71 6.90 -0.38 2.59
C TYR A 71 8.12 -0.99 3.27
N ARG A 72 7.91 -1.47 4.49
CA ARG A 72 8.89 -2.25 5.26
C ARG A 72 8.16 -3.20 6.20
N THR A 73 8.60 -4.45 6.28
CA THR A 73 8.08 -5.44 7.23
C THR A 73 9.13 -6.51 7.55
N VAL A 74 8.80 -7.38 8.48
CA VAL A 74 9.57 -8.57 8.86
C VAL A 74 8.70 -9.79 8.56
N THR A 75 9.30 -10.83 8.00
CA THR A 75 8.58 -12.08 7.72
C THR A 75 8.25 -12.85 9.01
N SER A 76 7.40 -13.87 8.91
CA SER A 76 7.20 -14.85 9.98
C SER A 76 8.52 -15.54 10.36
N PHE A 77 8.57 -16.08 11.58
CA PHE A 77 9.70 -16.87 12.06
C PHE A 77 9.55 -18.32 11.60
N ASP A 78 10.35 -18.71 10.62
CA ASP A 78 10.34 -20.05 10.03
C ASP A 78 11.78 -20.56 9.93
N ALA A 79 11.97 -21.87 10.08
CA ALA A 79 13.29 -22.51 10.06
C ALA A 79 14.36 -21.77 10.91
N GLY A 80 13.95 -21.21 12.06
CA GLY A 80 14.86 -20.59 13.02
C GLY A 80 15.25 -19.12 12.76
N HIS A 81 14.65 -18.42 11.79
CA HIS A 81 14.94 -17.01 11.53
C HIS A 81 13.78 -16.24 10.87
N THR A 82 13.94 -14.93 10.70
CA THR A 82 13.04 -14.02 9.96
C THR A 82 13.84 -13.23 8.94
N HIS A 83 13.24 -12.71 7.88
CA HIS A 83 13.90 -11.75 7.00
C HIS A 83 13.22 -10.37 7.05
N MET A 84 13.97 -9.32 6.70
CA MET A 84 13.37 -8.01 6.41
C MET A 84 12.96 -7.91 4.94
N ILE A 85 11.80 -7.30 4.72
CA ILE A 85 11.27 -6.88 3.42
C ILE A 85 11.21 -5.36 3.41
N SER A 86 11.66 -4.71 2.34
CA SER A 86 11.50 -3.27 2.14
C SER A 86 11.55 -2.91 0.66
N GLY A 87 10.79 -1.91 0.26
CA GLY A 87 10.78 -1.44 -1.12
C GLY A 87 9.83 -0.28 -1.36
N VAL A 88 9.60 -0.01 -2.64
CA VAL A 88 8.63 0.96 -3.15
C VAL A 88 7.70 0.21 -4.10
N THR A 89 6.40 0.44 -4.01
CA THR A 89 5.43 -0.16 -4.94
C THR A 89 5.57 0.45 -6.33
N GLY A 90 5.08 -0.26 -7.34
CA GLY A 90 4.86 0.28 -8.68
C GLY A 90 3.80 1.39 -8.71
N PRO A 91 3.60 2.01 -9.88
CA PRO A 91 2.57 3.04 -10.06
C PRO A 91 1.17 2.49 -9.77
N ALA A 92 0.24 3.39 -9.44
CA ALA A 92 -1.16 3.04 -9.26
C ALA A 92 -1.74 2.43 -10.56
N ILE A 93 -2.42 1.29 -10.42
CA ILE A 93 -3.11 0.59 -11.50
C ILE A 93 -4.61 0.69 -11.21
N GLU A 94 -5.34 1.38 -12.09
CA GLU A 94 -6.78 1.55 -11.95
C GLU A 94 -7.51 0.21 -12.09
N VAL A 95 -8.50 -0.02 -11.23
CA VAL A 95 -9.38 -1.18 -11.28
C VAL A 95 -10.85 -0.74 -11.16
N PRO A 96 -11.82 -1.57 -11.59
CA PRO A 96 -13.24 -1.18 -11.59
C PRO A 96 -13.74 -0.70 -10.22
N GLY A 97 -14.70 0.23 -10.24
CA GLY A 97 -15.32 0.75 -9.02
C GLY A 97 -14.61 1.94 -8.37
N GLY A 98 -13.66 2.57 -9.05
CA GLY A 98 -12.95 3.76 -8.56
C GLY A 98 -11.85 3.46 -7.55
N ASN A 99 -11.28 2.24 -7.61
CA ASN A 99 -10.17 1.82 -6.76
C ASN A 99 -8.88 1.71 -7.58
N HIS A 100 -7.75 1.56 -6.89
CA HIS A 100 -6.49 1.14 -7.49
C HIS A 100 -5.74 0.16 -6.60
N ILE A 101 -4.77 -0.49 -7.23
CA ILE A 101 -3.78 -1.36 -6.59
C ILE A 101 -2.37 -0.95 -7.02
N HIS A 102 -1.35 -1.43 -6.32
CA HIS A 102 0.02 -1.33 -6.75
C HIS A 102 0.66 -2.72 -6.81
N TYR A 103 1.45 -2.99 -7.85
CA TYR A 103 2.33 -4.14 -7.88
C TYR A 103 3.55 -3.90 -6.99
N PHE A 104 4.09 -4.94 -6.36
CA PHE A 104 5.35 -4.88 -5.64
C PHE A 104 6.12 -6.19 -5.82
N GLU A 105 7.45 -6.10 -5.82
CA GLU A 105 8.34 -7.26 -5.86
C GLU A 105 9.71 -6.93 -5.26
N GLY A 106 10.46 -7.95 -4.90
CA GLY A 106 11.83 -7.80 -4.44
C GLY A 106 12.41 -9.07 -3.83
N TYR A 107 13.49 -8.89 -3.08
CA TYR A 107 14.12 -9.96 -2.31
C TYR A 107 14.24 -9.56 -0.85
N THR A 108 14.13 -10.54 0.04
CA THR A 108 14.36 -10.34 1.47
C THR A 108 15.86 -10.10 1.76
N THR A 109 16.18 -9.66 2.97
CA THR A 109 17.58 -9.64 3.45
C THR A 109 18.19 -11.04 3.47
N VAL A 110 19.53 -11.13 3.41
CA VAL A 110 20.23 -12.40 3.60
C VAL A 110 20.48 -12.64 5.08
N ASN A 111 20.00 -13.75 5.63
CA ASN A 111 20.28 -14.18 7.01
C ASN A 111 19.93 -15.67 7.22
N GLY A 112 19.97 -16.13 8.48
CA GLY A 112 19.83 -17.55 8.84
C GLY A 112 21.19 -18.23 9.05
N SER A 113 21.19 -19.40 9.68
CA SER A 113 22.41 -20.21 9.91
C SER A 113 23.01 -20.75 8.62
N GLN A 114 22.16 -21.08 7.65
CA GLN A 114 22.52 -21.25 6.25
C GLN A 114 22.09 -19.97 5.52
N PRO A 115 23.01 -19.03 5.21
CA PRO A 115 22.62 -17.72 4.69
C PRO A 115 21.89 -17.81 3.35
N HIS A 116 20.68 -17.28 3.28
CA HIS A 116 19.89 -17.18 2.04
C HIS A 116 18.90 -16.01 2.11
N ARG A 117 18.19 -15.78 1.00
CA ARG A 117 17.12 -14.80 0.84
C ARG A 117 16.00 -15.42 0.03
N HIS A 118 14.81 -14.85 0.11
CA HIS A 118 13.67 -15.26 -0.70
C HIS A 118 13.20 -14.13 -1.62
N HIS A 119 12.69 -14.50 -2.79
CA HIS A 119 11.92 -13.61 -3.64
C HIS A 119 10.51 -13.40 -3.06
N TYR A 120 9.93 -12.22 -3.29
CA TYR A 120 8.53 -11.95 -3.00
C TYR A 120 7.93 -11.07 -4.10
N SER A 121 6.64 -11.24 -4.38
CA SER A 121 5.87 -10.33 -5.24
C SER A 121 4.38 -10.39 -4.94
N GLY A 122 3.63 -9.41 -5.41
CA GLY A 122 2.18 -9.38 -5.27
C GLY A 122 1.56 -8.04 -5.63
N THR A 123 0.28 -7.90 -5.32
CA THR A 123 -0.45 -6.64 -5.43
C THR A 123 -0.95 -6.21 -4.06
N THR A 124 -1.02 -4.91 -3.85
CA THR A 124 -1.64 -4.36 -2.64
C THR A 124 -3.15 -4.63 -2.60
N SER A 125 -3.79 -4.38 -1.45
CA SER A 125 -5.25 -4.34 -1.34
C SER A 125 -5.86 -3.25 -2.22
N TYR A 126 -7.13 -3.42 -2.58
CA TYR A 126 -7.95 -2.35 -3.17
C TYR A 126 -8.07 -1.19 -2.18
N GLU A 127 -7.86 0.03 -2.64
CA GLU A 127 -8.21 1.25 -1.93
C GLU A 127 -8.75 2.27 -2.95
N THR A 128 -9.62 3.17 -2.50
CA THR A 128 -10.21 4.19 -3.38
C THR A 128 -9.16 5.18 -3.88
N MET A 129 -9.31 5.63 -5.13
CA MET A 129 -8.52 6.73 -5.68
C MET A 129 -8.70 7.99 -4.82
N VAL A 130 -7.64 8.47 -4.16
CA VAL A 130 -7.62 9.79 -3.49
C VAL A 130 -6.61 10.74 -4.11
#